data_AF-A0A7S2T3L8-F1
#
_entry.id   AF-A0A7S2T3L8-F1
#
_cell.length_a   1.000
_cell.length_b   1.000
_cell.length_c   1.000
_cell.angle_alpha   90.00
_cell.angle_beta   90.00
_cell.angle_gamma   90.00
#
_symmetry.space_group_name_H-M   'P 1'
#
loop_
_entity.id
_entity.type
_entity.pdbx_description
1 polymer ?
#
loop_
_entity_poly.entity_id
_entity_poly.type
_entity_poly.pdbx_seq_one_letter_code
_entity_poly.pdbx_strand_id
1 'polypeptide(L)'
;AYRRAFAFGLVKVLGRYRQDVVRVERRLNSDGDCLPLTELQSEFCQYQVLLSRLHRLVCKVSKEDVRGCELLRYCESFLVCGIPCMEETMKIVVNYMYEVLYKQLGAWLVYGRLLDREGEFFIRRTTDPASSGAVIVVGEEGEGDLEKVSTQEWHGGFEIHEGSLPMHVSRDTAETILFIGKSQRILSHFRNNWRRLERVTTAKGASAKQGQRNLHSDNFQMLGRLEALRQEGEFSKPAFDGVIDYFRKEVASHMWQLVVIHAELPKHLQALKDYFLMERGNFHQVFLTEARSLMQKPPNPSTADSEMATILNQTAQMTGCEADPLLGNVSLRFSKPSAPGGEAKRDGAKKIHLPSCDEWDNMCLRYKVSWPLGLILTSEVLGKYHHMFQFLWRLRRGNVELD
;
A
#
# COMPACT_ATOMS: atom_id res chain seq x y z
N ALA A 1 -11.00 20.57 0.69
CA ALA A 1 -12.41 20.13 0.62
C ALA A 1 -13.13 20.23 1.98
N TYR A 2 -12.49 19.81 3.06
CA TYR A 2 -13.07 19.79 4.41
C TYR A 2 -13.52 21.16 4.90
N ARG A 3 -12.74 22.23 4.66
CA ARG A 3 -13.13 23.61 5.02
C ARG A 3 -14.43 24.07 4.34
N ARG A 4 -14.64 23.67 3.09
CA ARG A 4 -15.88 24.00 2.35
C ARG A 4 -17.08 23.25 2.93
N ALA A 5 -16.91 21.96 3.25
CA ALA A 5 -17.94 21.17 3.92
C ALA A 5 -18.27 21.73 5.31
N PHE A 6 -17.26 22.11 6.08
CA PHE A 6 -17.41 22.79 7.37
C PHE A 6 -18.19 24.11 7.23
N ALA A 7 -17.81 24.97 6.28
CA ALA A 7 -18.52 26.22 6.01
C ALA A 7 -19.98 25.98 5.58
N PHE A 8 -20.24 24.95 4.76
CA PHE A 8 -21.59 24.58 4.36
C PHE A 8 -22.44 24.08 5.54
N GLY A 9 -21.86 23.26 6.42
CA GLY A 9 -22.47 22.84 7.67
C GLY A 9 -22.85 24.04 8.55
N LEU A 10 -21.94 25.00 8.71
CA LEU A 10 -22.23 26.24 9.45
C LEU A 10 -23.35 27.05 8.82
N VAL A 11 -23.38 27.19 7.49
CA VAL A 11 -24.46 27.90 6.79
C VAL A 11 -25.81 27.23 7.04
N LYS A 12 -25.87 25.89 7.06
CA LYS A 12 -27.10 25.15 7.38
C LYS A 12 -27.58 25.40 8.80
N VAL A 13 -26.66 25.41 9.76
CA VAL A 13 -26.96 25.72 11.17
C VAL A 13 -27.47 27.16 11.32
N LEU A 14 -26.78 28.13 10.71
CA LEU A 14 -27.21 29.52 10.69
C LEU A 14 -28.52 29.72 9.93
N GLY A 15 -28.87 28.81 9.04
CA GLY A 15 -30.18 28.75 8.38
C GLY A 15 -31.33 28.63 9.38
N ARG A 16 -31.20 27.82 10.44
CA ARG A 16 -32.21 27.71 11.51
C ARG A 16 -32.40 29.05 12.24
N TYR A 17 -31.29 29.68 12.62
CA TYR A 17 -31.32 31.02 13.23
C TYR A 17 -32.00 32.06 12.33
N ARG A 18 -31.66 32.10 11.03
CA ARG A 18 -32.28 33.03 10.07
C ARG A 18 -33.78 32.79 9.91
N GLN A 19 -34.23 31.53 9.94
CA GLN A 19 -35.64 31.19 9.88
C GLN A 19 -36.41 31.67 11.11
N ASP A 20 -35.82 31.52 12.30
CA ASP A 20 -36.41 32.02 13.55
C ASP A 20 -36.49 33.54 13.57
N VAL A 21 -35.48 34.25 13.05
CA VAL A 21 -35.53 35.72 12.89
C VAL A 21 -36.69 36.14 11.99
N VAL A 22 -36.88 35.47 10.84
CA VAL A 22 -38.00 35.76 9.94
C VAL A 22 -39.35 35.40 10.57
N ARG A 23 -39.41 34.34 11.38
CA ARG A 23 -40.62 33.98 12.14
C ARG A 23 -40.99 35.08 13.12
N VAL A 24 -40.02 35.58 13.87
CA VAL A 24 -40.19 36.69 14.82
C VAL A 24 -40.64 37.96 14.09
N GLU A 25 -40.01 38.30 12.96
CA GLU A 25 -40.41 39.45 12.13
C GLU A 25 -41.87 39.35 11.67
N ARG A 26 -42.32 38.17 11.22
CA ARG A 26 -43.72 37.96 10.86
C ARG A 26 -44.66 38.11 12.05
N ARG A 27 -44.29 37.60 13.22
CA ARG A 27 -45.08 37.75 14.45
C ARG A 27 -45.19 39.22 14.85
N LEU A 28 -44.10 39.98 14.74
CA LEU A 28 -44.09 41.43 15.01
C LEU A 28 -45.02 42.21 14.06
N ASN A 29 -45.10 41.79 12.80
CA ASN A 29 -45.97 42.41 11.81
C ASN A 29 -47.45 42.01 11.94
N SER A 30 -47.76 40.85 12.55
CA SER A 30 -49.13 40.35 12.72
C SER A 30 -49.74 40.71 14.08
N ASP A 31 -48.97 40.60 15.16
CA ASP A 31 -49.37 40.96 16.53
C ASP A 31 -48.88 42.39 16.80
N GLY A 32 -49.62 43.39 16.31
CA GLY A 32 -49.31 44.79 16.56
C GLY A 32 -49.04 45.05 18.05
N ASP A 33 -47.82 45.50 18.35
CA ASP A 33 -47.29 46.03 19.62
C ASP A 33 -47.21 45.11 20.85
N CYS A 34 -47.62 43.84 20.80
CA CYS A 34 -47.74 43.00 22.02
C CYS A 34 -46.67 41.91 22.23
N LEU A 35 -45.51 41.97 21.57
CA LEU A 35 -44.41 41.03 21.84
C LEU A 35 -43.51 41.55 22.98
N PRO A 36 -43.59 40.98 24.19
CA PRO A 36 -42.74 41.41 25.30
C PRO A 36 -41.28 41.03 25.02
N LEU A 37 -40.36 41.94 25.37
CA LEU A 37 -38.92 41.75 25.18
C LEU A 37 -38.38 40.48 25.86
N THR A 38 -39.03 40.03 26.93
CA THR A 38 -38.72 38.80 27.65
C THR A 38 -38.97 37.53 26.82
N GLU A 39 -39.98 37.54 25.93
CA GLU A 39 -40.25 36.41 25.02
C GLU A 39 -39.23 36.34 23.88
N LEU A 40 -38.80 37.49 23.37
CA LEU A 40 -37.67 37.55 22.44
C LEU A 40 -36.37 37.04 23.10
N GLN A 41 -36.13 37.47 24.34
CA GLN A 41 -34.93 37.07 25.06
C GLN A 41 -34.90 35.55 25.33
N SER A 42 -36.05 34.92 25.63
CA SER A 42 -36.13 33.49 25.84
C SER A 42 -35.89 32.69 24.54
N GLU A 43 -36.44 33.13 23.40
CA GLU A 43 -36.23 32.47 22.10
C GLU A 43 -34.78 32.56 21.61
N PHE A 44 -34.09 33.69 21.86
CA PHE A 44 -32.72 33.92 21.38
C PHE A 44 -31.60 33.54 22.35
N CYS A 45 -31.90 33.25 23.62
CA CYS A 45 -30.91 32.87 24.63
C CYS A 45 -30.06 31.66 24.20
N GLN A 46 -30.70 30.64 23.62
CA GLN A 46 -30.01 29.45 23.09
C GLN A 46 -28.98 29.79 22.00
N TYR A 47 -29.29 30.77 21.15
CA TYR A 47 -28.44 31.19 20.05
C TYR A 47 -27.25 32.03 20.53
N GLN A 48 -27.39 32.79 21.62
CA GLN A 48 -26.29 33.55 22.20
C GLN A 48 -25.14 32.63 22.67
N VAL A 49 -25.49 31.50 23.31
CA VAL A 49 -24.52 30.49 23.73
C VAL A 49 -23.93 29.76 22.52
N LEU A 50 -24.77 29.40 21.54
CA LEU A 50 -24.33 28.68 20.34
C LEU A 50 -23.39 29.52 19.45
N LEU A 51 -23.81 30.73 19.07
CA LEU A 51 -23.07 31.60 18.17
C LEU A 51 -21.74 32.05 18.77
N SER A 52 -21.69 32.32 20.08
CA SER A 52 -20.43 32.70 20.75
C SER A 52 -19.40 31.56 20.77
N ARG A 53 -19.84 30.30 20.85
CA ARG A 53 -18.97 29.12 20.76
C ARG A 53 -18.57 28.81 19.32
N LEU A 54 -19.51 28.87 18.38
CA LEU A 54 -19.22 28.70 16.96
C LEU A 54 -18.26 29.78 16.44
N HIS A 55 -18.43 31.03 16.87
CA HIS A 55 -17.52 32.12 16.51
C HIS A 55 -16.10 31.85 17.03
N ARG A 56 -15.94 31.43 18.30
CA ARG A 56 -14.64 31.03 18.85
C ARG A 56 -14.00 29.89 18.06
N LEU A 57 -14.80 28.90 17.65
CA LEU A 57 -14.34 27.78 16.83
C LEU A 57 -13.86 28.26 15.46
N VAL A 58 -14.64 29.08 14.76
CA VAL A 58 -14.25 29.65 13.45
C VAL A 58 -12.99 30.51 13.58
N CYS A 59 -12.89 31.35 14.62
CA CYS A 59 -11.69 32.14 14.87
C CYS A 59 -10.46 31.26 15.09
N LYS A 60 -10.60 30.16 15.84
CA LYS A 60 -9.48 29.25 16.07
C LYS A 60 -9.08 28.49 14.81
N VAL A 61 -10.04 27.98 14.04
CA VAL A 61 -9.80 27.34 12.74
C VAL A 61 -9.11 28.29 11.75
N SER A 62 -9.49 29.58 11.76
CA SER A 62 -8.87 30.61 10.92
C SER A 62 -7.45 30.97 11.37
N LYS A 63 -7.19 31.02 12.69
CA LYS A 63 -5.88 31.38 13.25
C LYS A 63 -4.85 30.26 13.19
N GLU A 64 -5.27 29.02 13.46
CA GLU A 64 -4.36 27.85 13.52
C GLU A 64 -4.19 27.16 12.15
N ASP A 65 -4.85 27.67 11.10
CA ASP A 65 -4.83 27.12 9.74
C ASP A 65 -5.05 25.60 9.69
N VAL A 66 -5.92 25.05 10.55
CA VAL A 66 -6.20 23.61 10.63
C VAL A 66 -6.79 23.09 9.31
N ARG A 67 -6.27 21.97 8.77
CA ARG A 67 -6.66 21.43 7.46
C ARG A 67 -7.14 19.98 7.53
N GLY A 68 -7.93 19.59 6.53
CA GLY A 68 -8.29 18.18 6.29
C GLY A 68 -8.92 17.46 7.48
N CYS A 69 -8.44 16.24 7.72
CA CYS A 69 -8.93 15.38 8.79
C CYS A 69 -8.57 15.89 10.22
N GLU A 70 -7.61 16.82 10.37
CA GLU A 70 -7.36 17.48 11.66
C GLU A 70 -8.54 18.38 12.07
N LEU A 71 -9.15 19.05 11.09
CA LEU A 71 -10.35 19.85 11.30
C LEU A 71 -11.52 18.96 11.73
N LEU A 72 -11.66 17.79 11.10
CA LEU A 72 -12.66 16.80 11.48
C LEU A 72 -12.47 16.37 12.95
N ARG A 73 -11.25 15.99 13.34
CA ARG A 73 -10.92 15.63 14.73
C ARG A 73 -11.22 16.76 15.72
N TYR A 74 -10.89 17.99 15.33
CA TYR A 74 -11.17 19.15 16.16
C TYR A 74 -12.68 19.33 16.37
N CYS A 75 -13.49 19.21 15.32
CA CYS A 75 -14.94 19.26 15.41
C CYS A 75 -15.55 18.08 16.19
N GLU A 76 -14.99 16.87 16.06
CA GLU A 76 -15.39 15.70 16.86
C GLU A 76 -15.19 15.95 18.36
N SER A 77 -14.14 16.65 18.76
CA SER A 77 -13.91 16.98 20.19
C SER A 77 -15.05 17.82 20.80
N PHE A 78 -15.78 18.59 19.99
CA PHE A 78 -16.94 19.36 20.45
C PHE A 78 -18.21 18.54 20.60
N LEU A 79 -18.29 17.33 20.03
CA LEU A 79 -19.40 16.41 20.28
C LEU A 79 -19.42 15.95 21.74
N VAL A 80 -18.28 15.98 22.43
CA VAL A 80 -18.14 15.56 23.84
C VAL A 80 -18.33 16.74 24.82
N CYS A 81 -18.69 17.94 24.34
CA CYS A 81 -18.71 19.14 25.19
C CYS A 81 -19.85 19.20 26.23
N GLY A 82 -20.76 18.21 26.24
CA GLY A 82 -21.84 18.08 27.23
C GLY A 82 -22.98 19.10 27.10
N ILE A 83 -22.98 19.94 26.06
CA ILE A 83 -24.03 20.91 25.79
C ILE A 83 -24.90 20.39 24.64
N PRO A 84 -26.18 20.03 24.88
CA PRO A 84 -27.01 19.33 23.89
C PRO A 84 -27.26 20.16 22.62
N CYS A 85 -27.47 21.48 22.74
CA CYS A 85 -27.67 22.34 21.57
C CYS A 85 -26.42 22.45 20.69
N MET A 86 -25.23 22.39 21.29
CA MET A 86 -23.95 22.39 20.56
C MET A 86 -23.69 21.02 19.94
N GLU A 87 -24.01 19.94 20.65
CA GLU A 87 -23.86 18.58 20.16
C GLU A 87 -24.71 18.35 18.90
N GLU A 88 -26.02 18.66 18.95
CA GLU A 88 -26.92 18.48 17.80
C GLU A 88 -26.45 19.31 16.59
N THR A 89 -26.02 20.55 16.85
CA THR A 89 -25.46 21.43 15.83
C THR A 89 -24.19 20.86 15.21
N MET A 90 -23.26 20.39 16.05
CA MET A 90 -21.97 19.88 15.60
C MET A 90 -22.12 18.54 14.89
N LYS A 91 -23.10 17.69 15.26
CA LYS A 91 -23.45 16.47 14.52
C LYS A 91 -23.73 16.76 13.05
N ILE A 92 -24.52 17.81 12.76
CA ILE A 92 -24.81 18.23 11.37
C ILE A 92 -23.52 18.62 10.63
N VAL A 93 -22.68 19.46 11.26
CA VAL A 93 -21.44 19.94 10.64
C VAL A 93 -20.45 18.80 10.39
N VAL A 94 -20.31 17.91 11.36
CA VAL A 94 -19.43 16.72 11.30
C VAL A 94 -19.90 15.74 10.24
N ASN A 95 -21.22 15.52 10.09
CA ASN A 95 -21.76 14.65 9.04
C ASN A 95 -21.37 15.14 7.62
N TYR A 96 -21.44 16.44 7.35
CA TYR A 96 -20.97 17.00 6.07
C TYR A 96 -19.47 16.78 5.83
N MET A 97 -18.64 16.76 6.88
CA MET A 97 -17.22 16.43 6.76
C MET A 97 -16.99 14.93 6.56
N TYR A 98 -17.80 14.07 7.18
CA TYR A 98 -17.80 12.64 6.92
C TYR A 98 -18.19 12.32 5.48
N GLU A 99 -19.09 13.08 4.84
CA GLU A 99 -19.38 12.89 3.41
C GLU A 99 -18.12 13.07 2.53
N VAL A 100 -17.26 14.02 2.87
CA VAL A 100 -15.98 14.23 2.17
C VAL A 100 -15.04 13.05 2.44
N LEU A 101 -14.97 12.58 3.70
CA LEU A 101 -14.19 11.42 4.08
C LEU A 101 -14.64 10.16 3.33
N TYR A 102 -15.94 9.87 3.28
CA TYR A 102 -16.49 8.72 2.56
C TYR A 102 -16.24 8.79 1.06
N LYS A 103 -16.24 9.99 0.46
CA LYS A 103 -15.86 10.16 -0.96
C LYS A 103 -14.39 9.83 -1.19
N GLN A 104 -13.49 10.29 -0.31
CA GLN A 104 -12.07 9.97 -0.38
C GLN A 104 -11.81 8.48 -0.13
N LEU A 105 -12.46 7.89 0.87
CA LEU A 105 -12.42 6.47 1.18
C LEU A 105 -12.95 5.63 0.02
N GLY A 106 -14.06 6.02 -0.61
CA GLY A 106 -14.60 5.31 -1.78
C GLY A 106 -13.61 5.33 -2.96
N ALA A 107 -12.97 6.47 -3.22
CA ALA A 107 -11.95 6.57 -4.25
C ALA A 107 -10.73 5.67 -3.97
N TRP A 108 -10.30 5.60 -2.71
CA TRP A 108 -9.15 4.81 -2.29
C TRP A 108 -9.47 3.31 -2.20
N LEU A 109 -10.52 2.93 -1.48
CA LEU A 109 -10.88 1.55 -1.18
C LEU A 109 -11.48 0.80 -2.38
N VAL A 110 -12.18 1.47 -3.29
CA VAL A 110 -12.82 0.82 -4.44
C VAL A 110 -11.97 0.92 -5.70
N TYR A 111 -11.28 2.06 -5.89
CA TYR A 111 -10.56 2.34 -7.13
C TYR A 111 -9.03 2.44 -6.97
N GLY A 112 -8.49 2.39 -5.75
CA GLY A 112 -7.04 2.55 -5.51
C GLY A 112 -6.51 3.93 -5.90
N ARG A 113 -7.38 4.95 -5.93
CA ARG A 113 -7.03 6.33 -6.33
C ARG A 113 -7.00 7.23 -5.12
N LEU A 114 -5.85 7.85 -4.89
CA LEU A 114 -5.68 8.84 -3.84
C LEU A 114 -6.18 10.20 -4.34
N LEU A 115 -7.35 10.65 -3.86
CA LEU A 115 -7.89 11.98 -4.13
C LEU A 115 -7.42 12.96 -3.04
N ASP A 116 -6.14 13.29 -3.08
CA ASP A 116 -5.52 14.18 -2.10
C ASP A 116 -4.68 15.28 -2.76
N ARG A 117 -5.36 16.35 -3.21
CA ARG A 117 -4.69 17.51 -3.83
C ARG A 117 -4.00 18.42 -2.81
N GLU A 118 -4.45 18.40 -1.56
CA GLU A 118 -4.11 19.39 -0.53
C GLU A 118 -3.49 18.75 0.74
N GLY A 119 -3.17 17.45 0.72
CA GLY A 119 -2.62 16.74 1.88
C GLY A 119 -3.63 16.55 3.03
N GLU A 120 -4.93 16.55 2.72
CA GLU A 120 -6.05 16.57 3.66
C GLU A 120 -6.42 15.17 4.18
N PHE A 121 -6.05 14.11 3.47
CA PHE A 121 -6.36 12.73 3.82
C PHE A 121 -5.26 12.11 4.68
N PHE A 122 -5.61 11.13 5.52
CA PHE A 122 -4.66 10.50 6.42
C PHE A 122 -3.69 9.52 5.76
N ILE A 123 -3.88 9.22 4.48
CA ILE A 123 -2.93 8.48 3.65
C ILE A 123 -2.25 9.46 2.71
N ARG A 124 -0.92 9.50 2.74
CA ARG A 124 -0.11 10.34 1.86
C ARG A 124 0.78 9.51 0.96
N ARG A 125 1.15 10.06 -0.19
CA ARG A 125 2.23 9.51 -1.01
C ARG A 125 3.57 9.94 -0.42
N THR A 126 4.47 8.99 -0.22
CA THR A 126 5.85 9.29 0.16
C THR A 126 6.58 9.80 -1.07
N THR A 127 6.99 11.07 -1.07
CA THR A 127 7.71 11.71 -2.18
C THR A 127 9.23 11.54 -2.10
N ASP A 128 9.74 10.81 -1.10
CA ASP A 128 11.17 10.52 -0.97
C ASP A 128 11.52 9.16 -1.57
N PRO A 129 12.03 9.11 -2.82
CA PRO A 129 12.74 7.94 -3.32
C PRO A 129 14.12 7.75 -2.67
N ALA A 130 14.51 8.58 -1.70
CA ALA A 130 15.86 8.63 -1.13
C ALA A 130 16.02 7.96 0.25
N SER A 131 14.94 7.70 0.99
CA SER A 131 15.00 7.19 2.37
C SER A 131 14.68 5.69 2.52
N SER A 132 14.11 5.06 1.49
CA SER A 132 14.12 3.61 1.35
C SER A 132 15.23 3.25 0.38
N GLY A 133 16.18 2.39 0.77
CA GLY A 133 17.38 2.03 0.01
C GLY A 133 17.15 1.30 -1.33
N ALA A 134 16.26 1.79 -2.17
CA ALA A 134 16.04 1.36 -3.53
C ALA A 134 16.89 2.23 -4.46
N VAL A 135 18.02 1.67 -4.87
CA VAL A 135 18.91 2.22 -5.90
C VAL A 135 18.10 2.67 -7.12
N ILE A 136 18.11 3.98 -7.41
CA ILE A 136 17.67 4.52 -8.69
C ILE A 136 18.68 4.06 -9.74
N VAL A 137 18.35 3.01 -10.50
CA VAL A 137 19.03 2.71 -11.76
C VAL A 137 18.30 3.51 -12.83
N VAL A 138 18.87 4.65 -13.20
CA VAL A 138 18.52 5.34 -14.44
C VAL A 138 18.99 4.44 -15.59
N GLY A 139 18.05 3.91 -16.38
CA GLY A 139 18.38 3.09 -17.54
C GLY A 139 17.14 2.59 -18.30
N GLU A 140 16.87 3.26 -19.42
CA GLU A 140 16.12 2.85 -20.63
C GLU A 140 14.69 2.29 -20.45
N GLU A 141 13.71 3.10 -20.89
CA GLU A 141 12.28 2.80 -20.93
C GLU A 141 11.98 1.49 -21.67
N GLY A 142 11.71 0.43 -20.90
CA GLY A 142 11.18 -0.85 -21.36
C GLY A 142 10.12 -1.39 -20.39
N GLU A 143 9.39 -2.44 -20.78
CA GLU A 143 8.31 -3.09 -19.97
C GLU A 143 8.72 -3.39 -18.51
N GLY A 144 10.02 -3.58 -18.23
CA GLY A 144 10.56 -3.80 -16.89
C GLY A 144 10.50 -2.60 -15.94
N ASP A 145 10.28 -1.37 -16.42
CA ASP A 145 10.22 -0.19 -15.55
C ASP A 145 8.86 -0.02 -14.87
N LEU A 146 7.77 -0.41 -15.54
CA LEU A 146 6.42 -0.40 -14.96
C LEU A 146 6.28 -1.41 -13.80
N GLU A 147 6.96 -2.55 -13.89
CA GLU A 147 6.96 -3.57 -12.84
C GLU A 147 7.69 -3.09 -11.59
N LYS A 148 8.87 -2.48 -11.76
CA LYS A 148 9.65 -1.90 -10.64
C LYS A 148 8.90 -0.78 -9.95
N VAL A 149 8.24 0.09 -10.72
CA VAL A 149 7.40 1.18 -10.18
C VAL A 149 6.25 0.62 -9.36
N SER A 150 5.57 -0.43 -9.82
CA SER A 150 4.48 -1.07 -9.06
C SER A 150 4.95 -1.69 -7.73
N THR A 151 6.14 -2.30 -7.70
CA THR A 151 6.70 -2.89 -6.48
C THR A 151 7.18 -1.81 -5.51
N GLN A 152 7.78 -0.72 -6.02
CA GLN A 152 8.15 0.44 -5.20
C GLN A 152 6.91 1.13 -4.61
N GLU A 153 5.84 1.31 -5.40
CA GLU A 153 4.58 1.90 -4.91
C GLU A 153 3.95 1.05 -3.78
N TRP A 154 4.07 -0.27 -3.83
CA TRP A 154 3.53 -1.17 -2.80
C TRP A 154 4.28 -1.02 -1.46
N HIS A 155 5.61 -1.11 -1.48
CA HIS A 155 6.42 -1.15 -0.27
C HIS A 155 6.65 0.23 0.34
N GLY A 156 6.83 1.28 -0.46
CA GLY A 156 7.21 2.62 0.01
C GLY A 156 6.39 3.78 -0.55
N GLY A 157 5.42 3.52 -1.44
CA GLY A 157 4.71 4.62 -2.11
C GLY A 157 3.68 5.36 -1.25
N PHE A 158 3.25 4.77 -0.12
CA PHE A 158 2.19 5.35 0.71
C PHE A 158 2.42 5.09 2.21
N GLU A 159 2.15 6.13 2.99
CA GLU A 159 2.29 6.18 4.44
C GLU A 159 1.06 6.76 5.13
N ILE A 160 0.89 6.43 6.41
CA ILE A 160 -0.18 6.94 7.26
C ILE A 160 0.34 8.16 8.02
N HIS A 161 -0.35 9.29 7.89
CA HIS A 161 -0.04 10.47 8.67
C HIS A 161 -0.84 10.48 9.98
N GLU A 162 -0.20 10.03 11.07
CA GLU A 162 -0.82 9.92 12.40
C GLU A 162 -1.46 11.23 12.87
N GLY A 163 -0.83 12.36 12.56
CA GLY A 163 -1.30 13.70 12.89
C GLY A 163 -2.66 14.07 12.27
N SER A 164 -3.13 13.33 11.27
CA SER A 164 -4.40 13.56 10.55
C SER A 164 -5.46 12.46 10.75
N LEU A 165 -5.24 11.49 11.64
CA LEU A 165 -6.25 10.46 11.89
C LEU A 165 -7.51 11.04 12.58
N PRO A 166 -8.74 10.70 12.14
CA PRO A 166 -9.98 10.99 12.87
C PRO A 166 -10.02 10.27 14.22
N MET A 167 -10.74 10.77 15.22
CA MET A 167 -10.74 10.17 16.57
C MET A 167 -11.29 8.73 16.58
N HIS A 168 -12.24 8.43 15.69
CA HIS A 168 -12.91 7.13 15.67
C HIS A 168 -12.15 6.05 14.88
N VAL A 169 -11.12 6.43 14.11
CA VAL A 169 -10.33 5.51 13.28
C VAL A 169 -9.07 5.10 14.03
N SER A 170 -8.99 3.82 14.40
CA SER A 170 -7.79 3.27 15.05
C SER A 170 -6.62 3.17 14.06
N ARG A 171 -5.40 3.06 14.58
CA ARG A 171 -4.21 2.79 13.76
C ARG A 171 -4.36 1.50 12.96
N ASP A 172 -4.88 0.44 13.58
CA ASP A 172 -5.09 -0.86 12.94
C ASP A 172 -6.10 -0.78 11.78
N THR A 173 -7.18 -0.01 11.96
CA THR A 173 -8.17 0.26 10.91
C THR A 173 -7.51 1.06 9.77
N ALA A 174 -6.67 2.05 10.09
CA ALA A 174 -5.96 2.85 9.08
C ALA A 174 -4.94 2.01 8.28
N GLU A 175 -4.20 1.10 8.93
CA GLU A 175 -3.31 0.14 8.27
C GLU A 175 -4.08 -0.81 7.35
N THR A 176 -5.26 -1.24 7.78
CA THR A 176 -6.16 -2.05 6.95
C THR A 176 -6.64 -1.27 5.72
N ILE A 177 -7.06 -0.01 5.90
CA ILE A 177 -7.47 0.88 4.80
C ILE A 177 -6.30 1.11 3.83
N LEU A 178 -5.09 1.30 4.35
CA LEU A 178 -3.88 1.44 3.54
C LEU A 178 -3.64 0.18 2.69
N PHE A 179 -3.68 -0.99 3.33
CA PHE A 179 -3.52 -2.28 2.64
C PHE A 179 -4.57 -2.47 1.54
N ILE A 180 -5.84 -2.20 1.82
CA ILE A 180 -6.94 -2.36 0.85
C ILE A 180 -6.69 -1.48 -0.37
N GLY A 181 -6.43 -0.19 -0.20
CA GLY A 181 -6.27 0.70 -1.34
C GLY A 181 -4.97 0.48 -2.11
N LYS A 182 -3.86 0.12 -1.44
CA LYS A 182 -2.63 -0.34 -2.11
C LYS A 182 -2.91 -1.56 -2.98
N SER A 183 -3.65 -2.53 -2.44
CA SER A 183 -3.98 -3.78 -3.14
C SER A 183 -4.90 -3.53 -4.33
N GLN A 184 -5.94 -2.71 -4.15
CA GLN A 184 -6.86 -2.32 -5.23
C GLN A 184 -6.16 -1.56 -6.34
N ARG A 185 -5.17 -0.71 -6.02
CA ARG A 185 -4.33 -0.04 -7.01
C ARG A 185 -3.56 -1.05 -7.86
N ILE A 186 -2.89 -2.02 -7.23
CA ILE A 186 -2.17 -3.11 -7.91
C ILE A 186 -3.12 -3.94 -8.78
N LEU A 187 -4.24 -4.38 -8.23
CA LEU A 187 -5.26 -5.15 -8.95
C LEU A 187 -5.81 -4.38 -10.16
N SER A 188 -6.02 -3.06 -10.00
CA SER A 188 -6.48 -2.21 -11.10
C SER A 188 -5.45 -2.05 -12.22
N HIS A 189 -4.16 -1.93 -11.87
CA HIS A 189 -3.06 -1.86 -12.85
C HIS A 189 -2.88 -3.18 -13.58
N PHE A 190 -2.90 -4.30 -12.84
CA PHE A 190 -2.89 -5.65 -13.40
C PHE A 190 -4.01 -5.85 -14.40
N ARG A 191 -5.24 -5.48 -14.04
CA ARG A 191 -6.40 -5.62 -14.92
C ARG A 191 -6.22 -4.86 -16.24
N ASN A 192 -5.65 -3.66 -16.20
CA ASN A 192 -5.42 -2.87 -17.41
C ASN A 192 -4.34 -3.50 -18.30
N ASN A 193 -3.27 -4.04 -17.70
CA ASN A 193 -2.19 -4.70 -18.42
C ASN A 193 -2.61 -6.07 -18.96
N TRP A 194 -3.31 -6.88 -18.17
CA TRP A 194 -3.89 -8.16 -18.61
C TRP A 194 -4.87 -7.99 -19.76
N ARG A 195 -5.76 -6.98 -19.70
CA ARG A 195 -6.66 -6.63 -20.83
C ARG A 195 -5.90 -6.16 -22.08
N ARG A 196 -4.68 -5.66 -21.94
CA ARG A 196 -3.83 -5.28 -23.08
C ARG A 196 -3.19 -6.54 -23.69
N LEU A 197 -2.71 -7.46 -22.85
CA LEU A 197 -2.12 -8.74 -23.27
C LEU A 197 -3.14 -9.65 -23.97
N GLU A 198 -4.35 -9.80 -23.43
CA GLU A 198 -5.44 -10.61 -24.04
C GLU A 198 -5.90 -10.10 -25.41
N ARG A 199 -5.80 -8.78 -25.67
CA ARG A 199 -6.16 -8.21 -26.98
C ARG A 199 -5.13 -8.50 -28.06
N VAL A 200 -3.89 -8.79 -27.66
CA VAL A 200 -2.81 -9.20 -28.57
C VAL A 200 -2.87 -10.71 -28.83
N THR A 201 -3.27 -11.51 -27.82
CA THR A 201 -3.42 -12.96 -27.96
C THR A 201 -4.90 -13.34 -28.19
N THR A 202 -5.37 -13.22 -29.42
CA THR A 202 -6.70 -13.72 -29.81
C THR A 202 -6.82 -15.23 -29.56
N ALA A 203 -7.96 -15.66 -28.98
CA ALA A 203 -8.59 -17.01 -29.10
C ALA A 203 -8.71 -17.97 -27.88
N LYS A 204 -8.60 -17.53 -26.60
CA LYS A 204 -9.04 -18.37 -25.44
C LYS A 204 -9.88 -17.61 -24.40
N GLY A 205 -11.00 -17.02 -24.84
CA GLY A 205 -11.80 -16.04 -24.09
C GLY A 205 -13.04 -16.54 -23.33
N ALA A 206 -13.00 -17.69 -22.65
CA ALA A 206 -14.16 -18.23 -21.92
C ALA A 206 -14.03 -18.18 -20.37
N SER A 207 -12.87 -18.53 -19.79
CA SER A 207 -12.72 -18.62 -18.33
C SER A 207 -12.52 -17.25 -17.65
N ALA A 208 -11.88 -16.30 -18.34
CA ALA A 208 -11.62 -14.94 -17.81
C ALA A 208 -12.88 -14.05 -17.68
N LYS A 209 -13.98 -14.39 -18.38
CA LYS A 209 -15.26 -13.65 -18.29
C LYS A 209 -15.95 -13.85 -16.92
N GLN A 210 -15.66 -14.95 -16.23
CA GLN A 210 -16.25 -15.26 -14.92
C GLN A 210 -15.59 -14.42 -13.81
N GLY A 211 -14.25 -14.41 -13.75
CA GLY A 211 -13.50 -13.61 -12.77
C GLY A 211 -13.70 -12.09 -12.92
N GLN A 212 -13.81 -11.59 -14.16
CA GLN A 212 -14.06 -10.17 -14.42
C GLN A 212 -15.46 -9.68 -14.03
N ARG A 213 -16.48 -10.55 -14.11
CA ARG A 213 -17.84 -10.20 -13.67
C ARG A 213 -17.90 -10.05 -12.15
N ASN A 214 -17.17 -10.91 -11.43
CA ASN A 214 -17.10 -10.88 -9.97
C ASN A 214 -16.46 -9.58 -9.47
N LEU A 215 -15.25 -9.19 -9.91
CA LEU A 215 -14.63 -7.96 -9.37
C LEU A 215 -15.42 -6.66 -9.64
N HIS A 216 -16.12 -6.54 -10.78
CA HIS A 216 -16.96 -5.36 -11.01
C HIS A 216 -18.24 -5.41 -10.17
N SER A 217 -18.84 -6.59 -9.99
CA SER A 217 -19.95 -6.75 -9.04
C SER A 217 -19.50 -6.48 -7.62
N ASP A 218 -18.28 -6.87 -7.27
CA ASP A 218 -17.74 -6.75 -5.92
C ASP A 218 -17.38 -5.28 -5.64
N ASN A 219 -16.74 -4.58 -6.57
CA ASN A 219 -16.51 -3.13 -6.44
C ASN A 219 -17.83 -2.35 -6.36
N PHE A 220 -18.88 -2.78 -7.08
CA PHE A 220 -20.20 -2.17 -6.97
C PHE A 220 -20.86 -2.45 -5.62
N GLN A 221 -20.77 -3.69 -5.11
CA GLN A 221 -21.24 -4.06 -3.78
C GLN A 221 -20.48 -3.32 -2.66
N MET A 222 -19.16 -3.18 -2.80
CA MET A 222 -18.33 -2.40 -1.90
C MET A 222 -18.77 -0.94 -1.86
N LEU A 223 -18.96 -0.32 -3.03
CA LEU A 223 -19.47 1.05 -3.10
C LEU A 223 -20.86 1.16 -2.45
N GLY A 224 -21.77 0.22 -2.74
CA GLY A 224 -23.11 0.20 -2.16
C GLY A 224 -23.11 0.11 -0.63
N ARG A 225 -22.22 -0.71 -0.04
CA ARG A 225 -22.06 -0.80 1.43
C ARG A 225 -21.48 0.49 2.03
N LEU A 226 -20.53 1.14 1.36
CA LEU A 226 -20.00 2.42 1.81
C LEU A 226 -21.06 3.53 1.71
N GLU A 227 -21.90 3.49 0.68
CA GLU A 227 -23.01 4.43 0.53
C GLU A 227 -24.14 4.19 1.54
N ALA A 228 -24.38 2.94 1.95
CA ALA A 228 -25.30 2.63 3.05
C ALA A 228 -24.82 3.28 4.36
N LEU A 229 -23.53 3.13 4.72
CA LEU A 229 -22.94 3.81 5.88
C LEU A 229 -23.05 5.34 5.78
N ARG A 230 -22.90 5.90 4.57
CA ARG A 230 -23.08 7.35 4.34
C ARG A 230 -24.51 7.81 4.62
N GLN A 231 -25.52 6.97 4.36
CA GLN A 231 -26.93 7.31 4.54
C GLN A 231 -27.41 7.21 6.00
N GLU A 232 -26.73 6.44 6.85
CA GLU A 232 -27.08 6.28 8.26
C GLU A 232 -26.93 7.57 9.09
N GLY A 233 -26.22 8.60 8.58
CA GLY A 233 -26.17 9.96 9.13
C GLY A 233 -25.37 10.12 10.43
N GLU A 234 -25.23 9.07 11.24
CA GLU A 234 -24.35 8.99 12.40
C GLU A 234 -23.17 8.04 12.14
N PHE A 235 -21.97 8.44 12.56
CA PHE A 235 -20.79 7.60 12.42
C PHE A 235 -20.79 6.49 13.47
N SER A 236 -21.09 5.27 13.04
CA SER A 236 -20.98 4.08 13.88
C SER A 236 -19.63 3.39 13.63
N LYS A 237 -18.72 3.48 14.61
CA LYS A 237 -17.42 2.77 14.58
C LYS A 237 -17.55 1.27 14.29
N PRO A 238 -18.41 0.47 14.96
CA PRO A 238 -18.50 -0.96 14.69
C PRO A 238 -19.04 -1.27 13.28
N ALA A 239 -19.98 -0.47 12.77
CA ALA A 239 -20.49 -0.64 11.41
C ALA A 239 -19.39 -0.31 10.37
N PHE A 240 -18.63 0.76 10.62
CA PHE A 240 -17.48 1.15 9.80
C PHE A 240 -16.40 0.05 9.79
N ASP A 241 -15.95 -0.39 10.97
CA ASP A 241 -14.94 -1.45 11.12
C ASP A 241 -15.41 -2.73 10.40
N GLY A 242 -16.68 -3.12 10.52
CA GLY A 242 -17.26 -4.28 9.83
C GLY A 242 -17.23 -4.17 8.30
N VAL A 243 -17.47 -2.98 7.74
CA VAL A 243 -17.36 -2.75 6.29
C VAL A 243 -15.90 -2.79 5.83
N ILE A 244 -14.98 -2.21 6.59
CA ILE A 244 -13.54 -2.26 6.29
C ILE A 244 -13.02 -3.71 6.34
N ASP A 245 -13.44 -4.50 7.33
CA ASP A 245 -13.08 -5.92 7.43
C ASP A 245 -13.62 -6.75 6.26
N TYR A 246 -14.85 -6.48 5.83
CA TYR A 246 -15.41 -7.09 4.63
C TYR A 246 -14.56 -6.75 3.39
N PHE A 247 -14.21 -5.48 3.19
CA PHE A 247 -13.38 -5.06 2.07
C PHE A 247 -12.00 -5.70 2.12
N ARG A 248 -11.40 -5.81 3.31
CA ARG A 248 -10.12 -6.49 3.50
C ARG A 248 -10.19 -7.95 3.05
N LYS A 249 -11.23 -8.69 3.43
CA LYS A 249 -11.42 -10.10 3.05
C LYS A 249 -11.56 -10.27 1.54
N GLU A 250 -12.41 -9.45 0.91
CA GLU A 250 -12.61 -9.48 -0.54
C GLU A 250 -11.30 -9.18 -1.28
N VAL A 251 -10.61 -8.09 -0.92
CA VAL A 251 -9.38 -7.70 -1.60
C VAL A 251 -8.24 -8.67 -1.34
N ALA A 252 -8.13 -9.24 -0.14
CA ALA A 252 -7.16 -10.28 0.17
C ALA A 252 -7.41 -11.55 -0.66
N SER A 253 -8.67 -11.95 -0.87
CA SER A 253 -9.04 -13.09 -1.72
C SER A 253 -8.57 -12.86 -3.17
N HIS A 254 -8.81 -11.67 -3.71
CA HIS A 254 -8.35 -11.30 -5.05
C HIS A 254 -6.82 -11.26 -5.17
N MET A 255 -6.13 -10.70 -4.17
CA MET A 255 -4.66 -10.71 -4.10
C MET A 255 -4.11 -12.14 -4.04
N TRP A 256 -4.75 -13.02 -3.28
CA TRP A 256 -4.37 -14.43 -3.18
C TRP A 256 -4.53 -15.14 -4.54
N GLN A 257 -5.65 -14.94 -5.23
CA GLN A 257 -5.85 -15.50 -6.57
C GLN A 257 -4.77 -15.02 -7.55
N LEU A 258 -4.44 -13.72 -7.51
CA LEU A 258 -3.38 -13.14 -8.35
C LEU A 258 -2.01 -13.79 -8.08
N VAL A 259 -1.59 -13.84 -6.81
CA VAL A 259 -0.22 -14.23 -6.47
C VAL A 259 -0.03 -15.75 -6.41
N VAL A 260 -1.01 -16.49 -5.87
CA VAL A 260 -0.87 -17.93 -5.65
C VAL A 260 -1.31 -18.73 -6.85
N ILE A 261 -2.45 -18.39 -7.46
CA ILE A 261 -2.99 -19.14 -8.61
C ILE A 261 -2.36 -18.64 -9.90
N HIS A 262 -2.47 -17.34 -10.20
CA HIS A 262 -2.04 -16.83 -11.51
C HIS A 262 -0.52 -16.71 -11.65
N ALA A 263 0.17 -16.27 -10.60
CA ALA A 263 1.64 -16.15 -10.61
C ALA A 263 2.35 -17.41 -10.06
N GLU A 264 1.60 -18.46 -9.70
CA GLU A 264 2.13 -19.76 -9.28
C GLU A 264 3.23 -19.68 -8.19
N LEU A 265 3.08 -18.79 -7.21
CA LEU A 265 4.06 -18.57 -6.13
C LEU A 265 4.64 -19.88 -5.53
N PRO A 266 3.85 -20.94 -5.26
CA PRO A 266 4.40 -22.19 -4.72
C PRO A 266 5.50 -22.81 -5.59
N LYS A 267 5.38 -22.73 -6.92
CA LYS A 267 6.41 -23.25 -7.83
C LYS A 267 7.69 -22.42 -7.75
N HIS A 268 7.56 -21.10 -7.67
CA HIS A 268 8.70 -20.20 -7.49
C HIS A 268 9.40 -20.41 -6.14
N LEU A 269 8.65 -20.66 -5.06
CA LEU A 269 9.23 -21.03 -3.76
C LEU A 269 9.93 -22.39 -3.79
N GLN A 270 9.38 -23.37 -4.50
CA GLN A 270 10.04 -24.65 -4.72
C GLN A 270 11.35 -24.47 -5.51
N ALA A 271 11.37 -23.62 -6.54
CA ALA A 271 12.60 -23.30 -7.27
C ALA A 271 13.66 -22.63 -6.36
N LEU A 272 13.25 -21.70 -5.48
CA LEU A 272 14.18 -21.14 -4.50
C LEU A 272 14.75 -22.22 -3.57
N LYS A 273 13.94 -23.18 -3.13
CA LYS A 273 14.39 -24.31 -2.32
C LYS A 273 15.34 -25.24 -3.10
N ASP A 274 14.99 -25.59 -4.34
CA ASP A 274 15.76 -26.48 -5.20
C ASP A 274 17.15 -25.93 -5.53
N TYR A 275 17.22 -24.64 -5.90
CA TYR A 275 18.45 -24.01 -6.40
C TYR A 275 19.22 -23.23 -5.33
N PHE A 276 18.56 -22.43 -4.47
CA PHE A 276 19.26 -21.66 -3.42
C PHE A 276 19.58 -22.50 -2.18
N LEU A 277 18.71 -23.44 -1.80
CA LEU A 277 18.94 -24.30 -0.63
C LEU A 277 19.52 -25.67 -0.99
N MET A 278 19.86 -25.88 -2.26
CA MET A 278 20.51 -27.08 -2.77
C MET A 278 19.77 -28.41 -2.47
N GLU A 279 18.43 -28.39 -2.46
CA GLU A 279 17.64 -29.61 -2.28
C GLU A 279 17.88 -30.62 -3.42
N ARG A 280 18.08 -30.13 -4.65
CA ARG A 280 18.42 -30.98 -5.80
C ARG A 280 19.89 -31.40 -5.79
N GLY A 281 20.25 -32.30 -4.87
CA GLY A 281 21.63 -32.75 -4.66
C GLY A 281 22.33 -33.24 -5.94
N ASN A 282 21.65 -34.01 -6.80
CA ASN A 282 22.22 -34.49 -8.06
C ASN A 282 22.64 -33.34 -9.00
N PHE A 283 21.79 -32.33 -9.13
CA PHE A 283 22.07 -31.13 -9.94
C PHE A 283 23.33 -30.41 -9.43
N HIS A 284 23.40 -30.15 -8.11
CA HIS A 284 24.53 -29.45 -7.52
C HIS A 284 25.83 -30.27 -7.53
N GLN A 285 25.75 -31.60 -7.42
CA GLN A 285 26.92 -32.48 -7.51
C GLN A 285 27.51 -32.51 -8.92
N VAL A 286 26.68 -32.68 -9.95
CA VAL A 286 27.13 -32.62 -11.36
C VAL A 286 27.67 -31.22 -11.67
N PHE A 287 26.99 -30.17 -11.20
CA PHE A 287 27.45 -28.79 -11.35
C PHE A 287 28.83 -28.54 -10.73
N LEU A 288 29.07 -28.98 -9.49
CA LEU A 288 30.37 -28.83 -8.83
C LEU A 288 31.47 -29.64 -9.51
N THR A 289 31.16 -30.83 -10.04
CA THR A 289 32.12 -31.68 -10.74
C THR A 289 32.59 -31.03 -12.03
N GLU A 290 31.66 -30.53 -12.84
CA GLU A 290 31.97 -29.82 -14.09
C GLU A 290 32.71 -28.50 -13.83
N ALA A 291 32.25 -27.75 -12.82
CA ALA A 291 32.87 -26.49 -12.43
C ALA A 291 34.25 -26.65 -11.78
N ARG A 292 34.64 -27.85 -11.32
CA ARG A 292 35.95 -28.11 -10.68
C ARG A 292 37.11 -27.71 -11.59
N SER A 293 37.00 -28.00 -12.89
CA SER A 293 38.02 -27.66 -13.88
C SER A 293 38.23 -26.14 -14.02
N LEU A 294 37.15 -25.36 -13.88
CA LEU A 294 37.16 -23.90 -13.93
C LEU A 294 37.65 -23.30 -12.61
N MET A 295 37.22 -23.86 -11.48
CA MET A 295 37.49 -23.34 -10.14
C MET A 295 38.93 -23.54 -9.66
N GLN A 296 39.73 -24.38 -10.32
CA GLN A 296 41.17 -24.53 -10.06
C GLN A 296 41.99 -23.27 -10.41
N LYS A 297 41.42 -22.36 -11.21
CA LYS A 297 42.05 -21.09 -11.60
C LYS A 297 41.30 -19.94 -10.93
N PRO A 298 41.97 -18.81 -10.64
CA PRO A 298 41.28 -17.62 -10.16
C PRO A 298 40.23 -17.15 -11.18
N PRO A 299 39.05 -16.71 -10.74
CA PRO A 299 37.98 -16.27 -11.62
C PRO A 299 38.37 -15.02 -12.40
N ASN A 300 38.32 -15.10 -13.74
CA ASN A 300 38.46 -13.90 -14.58
C ASN A 300 37.13 -13.11 -14.55
N PRO A 301 37.09 -11.89 -14.01
CA PRO A 301 35.83 -11.17 -13.77
C PRO A 301 35.08 -10.78 -15.05
N SER A 302 35.71 -10.86 -16.22
CA SER A 302 35.09 -10.60 -17.52
C SER A 302 34.46 -11.83 -18.17
N THR A 303 34.94 -13.04 -17.87
CA THR A 303 34.48 -14.28 -18.51
C THR A 303 33.78 -15.25 -17.56
N ALA A 304 34.01 -15.13 -16.24
CA ALA A 304 33.46 -16.01 -15.23
C ALA A 304 31.93 -16.12 -15.27
N ASP A 305 31.21 -15.02 -15.52
CA ASP A 305 29.75 -15.02 -15.63
C ASP A 305 29.26 -15.89 -16.80
N SER A 306 29.88 -15.74 -17.97
CA SER A 306 29.52 -16.49 -19.18
C SER A 306 29.92 -17.95 -19.07
N GLU A 307 31.12 -18.24 -18.55
CA GLU A 307 31.60 -19.60 -18.34
C GLU A 307 30.72 -20.37 -17.33
N MET A 308 30.39 -19.74 -16.20
CA MET A 308 29.49 -20.34 -15.21
C MET A 308 28.06 -20.52 -15.74
N ALA A 309 27.56 -19.59 -16.55
CA ALA A 309 26.27 -19.77 -17.22
C ALA A 309 26.28 -20.93 -18.21
N THR A 310 27.39 -21.15 -18.94
CA THR A 310 27.52 -22.31 -19.84
C THR A 310 27.54 -23.63 -19.07
N ILE A 311 28.27 -23.70 -17.95
CA ILE A 311 28.29 -24.89 -17.09
C ILE A 311 26.91 -25.15 -16.48
N LEU A 312 26.20 -24.10 -16.05
CA LEU A 312 24.83 -24.22 -15.56
C LEU A 312 23.89 -24.81 -16.61
N ASN A 313 24.00 -24.37 -17.86
CA ASN A 313 23.19 -24.91 -18.96
C ASN A 313 23.58 -26.37 -19.30
N GLN A 314 24.86 -26.70 -19.32
CA GLN A 314 25.33 -28.06 -19.56
C GLN A 314 24.85 -29.02 -18.46
N THR A 315 24.95 -28.61 -17.20
CA THR A 315 24.50 -29.40 -16.05
C THR A 315 23.00 -29.59 -16.06
N ALA A 316 22.23 -28.57 -16.45
CA ALA A 316 20.80 -28.68 -16.66
C ALA A 316 20.44 -29.76 -17.70
N GLN A 317 21.20 -29.86 -18.80
CA GLN A 317 21.01 -30.88 -19.82
C GLN A 317 21.37 -32.28 -19.29
N MET A 318 22.51 -32.42 -18.60
CA MET A 318 22.96 -33.71 -18.05
C MET A 318 22.00 -34.28 -17.00
N THR A 319 21.39 -33.43 -16.18
CA THR A 319 20.49 -33.88 -15.10
C THR A 319 19.00 -33.85 -15.49
N GLY A 320 18.68 -33.59 -16.77
CA GLY A 320 17.30 -33.50 -17.26
C GLY A 320 16.47 -32.35 -16.65
N CYS A 321 17.14 -31.36 -16.06
CA CYS A 321 16.50 -30.20 -15.44
C CYS A 321 16.11 -29.11 -16.46
N GLU A 322 16.42 -29.29 -17.75
CA GLU A 322 15.99 -28.42 -18.85
C GLU A 322 14.46 -28.27 -18.94
N ALA A 323 13.70 -29.28 -18.50
CA ALA A 323 12.24 -29.22 -18.46
C ALA A 323 11.68 -28.23 -17.42
N ASP A 324 12.52 -27.68 -16.52
CA ASP A 324 12.11 -26.72 -15.50
C ASP A 324 12.17 -25.28 -16.04
N PRO A 325 11.01 -24.65 -16.35
CA PRO A 325 10.99 -23.30 -16.89
C PRO A 325 11.52 -22.26 -15.89
N LEU A 326 11.60 -22.58 -14.60
CA LEU A 326 12.05 -21.67 -13.55
C LEU A 326 13.57 -21.60 -13.45
N LEU A 327 14.30 -22.55 -14.05
CA LEU A 327 15.76 -22.48 -14.14
C LEU A 327 16.20 -21.27 -15.00
N GLY A 328 15.43 -20.90 -16.02
CA GLY A 328 15.69 -19.69 -16.81
C GLY A 328 15.61 -18.38 -16.02
N ASN A 329 14.98 -18.40 -14.85
CA ASN A 329 14.95 -17.26 -13.93
C ASN A 329 16.17 -17.24 -12.99
N VAL A 330 16.92 -18.34 -12.91
CA VAL A 330 18.12 -18.44 -12.07
C VAL A 330 19.33 -18.06 -12.92
N SER A 331 20.12 -17.10 -12.44
CA SER A 331 21.37 -16.70 -13.08
C SER A 331 22.50 -16.64 -12.06
N LEU A 332 23.63 -17.23 -12.39
CA LEU A 332 24.85 -17.09 -11.63
C LEU A 332 25.56 -15.80 -12.06
N ARG A 333 25.97 -14.99 -11.08
CA ARG A 333 26.82 -13.82 -11.30
C ARG A 333 27.96 -13.82 -10.30
N PHE A 334 29.13 -13.49 -10.76
CA PHE A 334 30.28 -13.22 -9.95
C PHE A 334 30.25 -11.76 -9.48
N SER A 335 30.17 -11.55 -8.17
CA SER A 335 30.32 -10.20 -7.61
C SER A 335 31.81 -9.92 -7.43
N LYS A 336 32.29 -8.74 -7.87
CA LYS A 336 33.65 -8.33 -7.48
C LYS A 336 33.69 -8.13 -5.96
N PRO A 337 34.75 -8.57 -5.26
CA PRO A 337 34.99 -8.09 -3.91
C PRO A 337 35.19 -6.57 -4.00
N SER A 338 34.37 -5.81 -3.28
CA SER A 338 34.58 -4.37 -3.12
C SER A 338 35.99 -4.15 -2.59
N ALA A 339 36.80 -3.33 -3.30
CA ALA A 339 38.16 -3.00 -2.91
C ALA A 339 38.24 -2.59 -1.42
N PRO A 340 39.31 -2.95 -0.69
CA PRO A 340 39.47 -2.65 0.73
C PRO A 340 39.87 -1.18 0.98
N GLY A 341 39.13 -0.23 0.39
CA GLY A 341 39.43 1.21 0.49
C GLY A 341 38.24 2.15 0.36
N GLY A 342 37.01 1.63 0.29
CA GLY A 342 35.81 2.46 0.32
C GLY A 342 35.05 2.24 1.62
N GLU A 343 35.19 3.14 2.58
CA GLU A 343 34.30 3.22 3.74
C GLU A 343 32.85 3.39 3.27
N ALA A 344 32.13 2.27 3.13
CA ALA A 344 30.68 2.28 3.12
C ALA A 344 30.20 2.62 4.53
N LYS A 345 30.06 3.91 4.81
CA LYS A 345 29.30 4.40 5.96
C LYS A 345 27.88 3.80 5.94
N ARG A 346 27.47 3.24 7.08
CA ARG A 346 26.11 2.74 7.45
C ARG A 346 25.79 1.37 6.82
N ASP A 347 25.36 0.33 7.53
CA ASP A 347 24.34 0.24 8.59
C ASP A 347 24.65 -0.83 9.67
N GLY A 348 24.15 -0.62 10.90
CA GLY A 348 24.39 -1.42 12.12
C GLY A 348 23.78 -2.83 12.19
N ALA A 349 23.85 -3.61 11.11
CA ALA A 349 23.63 -5.05 11.18
C ALA A 349 24.99 -5.75 11.34
N LYS A 350 25.17 -6.52 12.42
CA LYS A 350 26.32 -7.41 12.61
C LYS A 350 26.39 -8.39 11.42
N LYS A 351 27.11 -8.01 10.36
CA LYS A 351 27.46 -8.92 9.27
C LYS A 351 28.27 -10.04 9.89
N ILE A 352 27.75 -11.26 9.83
CA ILE A 352 28.52 -12.46 10.11
C ILE A 352 29.68 -12.45 9.12
N HIS A 353 30.86 -12.03 9.57
CA HIS A 353 32.04 -11.96 8.73
C HIS A 353 32.59 -13.38 8.61
N LEU A 354 32.13 -14.10 7.59
CA LEU A 354 32.68 -15.41 7.26
C LEU A 354 34.10 -15.19 6.67
N PRO A 355 35.13 -15.96 7.08
CA PRO A 355 36.46 -15.89 6.49
C PRO A 355 36.38 -16.14 4.97
N SER A 356 37.19 -15.41 4.18
CA SER A 356 37.33 -15.67 2.74
C SER A 356 38.21 -16.91 2.57
N CYS A 357 37.67 -17.99 2.02
CA CYS A 357 38.46 -19.17 1.67
C CYS A 357 39.08 -19.02 0.28
N ASP A 358 38.34 -18.49 -0.70
CA ASP A 358 38.79 -18.33 -2.09
C ASP A 358 38.15 -17.15 -2.82
N GLU A 359 38.73 -16.76 -3.96
CA GLU A 359 38.18 -15.73 -4.85
C GLU A 359 36.79 -16.12 -5.43
N TRP A 360 36.48 -17.42 -5.51
CA TRP A 360 35.19 -17.98 -5.92
C TRP A 360 34.06 -17.86 -4.87
N ASP A 361 34.37 -17.39 -3.67
CA ASP A 361 33.37 -17.17 -2.60
C ASP A 361 32.39 -16.03 -2.91
N ASN A 362 32.74 -15.18 -3.88
CA ASN A 362 31.90 -14.07 -4.33
C ASN A 362 30.85 -14.47 -5.38
N MET A 363 30.61 -15.76 -5.55
CA MET A 363 29.57 -16.25 -6.44
C MET A 363 28.18 -15.95 -5.88
N CYS A 364 27.32 -15.38 -6.71
CA CYS A 364 25.97 -14.98 -6.37
C CYS A 364 24.94 -15.64 -7.29
N LEU A 365 23.99 -16.34 -6.70
CA LEU A 365 22.78 -16.78 -7.40
C LEU A 365 21.75 -15.64 -7.38
N ARG A 366 21.32 -15.19 -8.55
CA ARG A 366 20.24 -14.21 -8.71
C ARG A 366 19.00 -14.89 -9.26
N TYR A 367 17.86 -14.51 -8.69
CA TYR A 367 16.55 -14.95 -9.16
C TYR A 367 15.83 -13.79 -9.84
N LYS A 368 15.53 -13.93 -11.13
CA LYS A 368 14.70 -12.99 -11.88
C LYS A 368 13.25 -13.18 -11.44
N VAL A 369 12.76 -12.26 -10.63
CA VAL A 369 11.36 -12.23 -10.20
C VAL A 369 10.55 -11.47 -11.23
N SER A 370 9.57 -12.13 -11.85
CA SER A 370 8.55 -11.44 -12.63
C SER A 370 7.48 -10.86 -11.70
N TRP A 371 6.93 -9.71 -12.07
CA TRP A 371 5.72 -9.21 -11.42
C TRP A 371 4.58 -10.26 -11.55
N PRO A 372 3.73 -10.49 -10.54
CA PRO A 372 3.54 -9.80 -9.25
C PRO A 372 4.35 -10.37 -8.08
N LEU A 373 5.21 -11.37 -8.30
CA LEU A 373 5.89 -12.08 -7.22
C LEU A 373 6.83 -11.17 -6.42
N GLY A 374 7.30 -10.08 -7.03
CA GLY A 374 8.13 -9.05 -6.37
C GLY A 374 7.45 -8.34 -5.20
N LEU A 375 6.12 -8.46 -5.06
CA LEU A 375 5.37 -7.96 -3.88
C LEU A 375 5.68 -8.76 -2.61
N ILE A 376 6.11 -10.02 -2.75
CA ILE A 376 6.43 -10.94 -1.65
C ILE A 376 7.93 -11.27 -1.66
N LEU A 377 8.47 -11.63 -2.82
CA LEU A 377 9.90 -11.90 -3.04
C LEU A 377 10.66 -10.58 -3.22
N THR A 378 10.78 -9.83 -2.13
CA THR A 378 11.52 -8.57 -2.12
C THR A 378 13.03 -8.81 -2.27
N SER A 379 13.76 -7.77 -2.65
CA SER A 379 15.22 -7.84 -2.73
C SER A 379 15.87 -8.19 -1.38
N GLU A 380 15.23 -7.82 -0.26
CA GLU A 380 15.70 -8.17 1.08
C GLU A 380 15.56 -9.67 1.36
N VAL A 381 14.42 -10.26 0.99
CA VAL A 381 14.15 -11.71 1.16
C VAL A 381 15.12 -12.51 0.28
N LEU A 382 15.26 -12.14 -0.99
CA LEU A 382 16.22 -12.78 -1.89
C LEU A 382 17.67 -12.59 -1.42
N GLY A 383 17.98 -11.44 -0.81
CA GLY A 383 19.25 -11.21 -0.14
C GLY A 383 19.52 -12.25 0.95
N LYS A 384 18.53 -12.58 1.78
CA LYS A 384 18.67 -13.63 2.81
C LYS A 384 18.90 -15.02 2.21
N TYR A 385 18.12 -15.40 1.19
CA TYR A 385 18.34 -16.66 0.46
C TYR A 385 19.73 -16.74 -0.16
N HIS A 386 20.23 -15.62 -0.70
CA HIS A 386 21.57 -15.54 -1.25
C HIS A 386 22.66 -15.81 -0.19
N HIS A 387 22.54 -15.26 1.02
CA HIS A 387 23.49 -15.56 2.11
C HIS A 387 23.47 -17.04 2.50
N MET A 388 22.28 -17.66 2.55
CA MET A 388 22.16 -19.10 2.82
C MET A 388 22.83 -19.93 1.73
N PHE A 389 22.62 -19.56 0.46
CA PHE A 389 23.27 -20.21 -0.68
C PHE A 389 24.80 -20.10 -0.61
N GLN A 390 25.35 -18.92 -0.31
CA GLN A 390 26.81 -18.74 -0.18
C GLN A 390 27.42 -19.64 0.90
N PHE A 391 26.73 -19.80 2.02
CA PHE A 391 27.18 -20.72 3.08
C PHE A 391 27.19 -22.17 2.59
N LEU A 392 26.08 -22.63 1.99
CA LEU A 392 25.96 -24.00 1.46
C LEU A 392 26.96 -24.27 0.33
N TRP A 393 27.19 -23.29 -0.53
CA TRP A 393 28.17 -23.33 -1.61
C TRP A 393 29.58 -23.61 -1.08
N ARG A 394 30.03 -22.88 -0.06
CA ARG A 394 31.35 -23.08 0.55
C ARG A 394 31.48 -24.46 1.17
N LEU A 395 30.46 -24.89 1.92
CA LEU A 395 30.47 -26.20 2.58
C LEU A 395 30.52 -27.34 1.55
N ARG A 396 29.72 -27.25 0.49
CA ARG A 396 29.71 -28.27 -0.57
C ARG A 396 31.01 -28.30 -1.36
N ARG A 397 31.60 -27.14 -1.65
CA ARG A 397 32.93 -27.06 -2.28
C ARG A 397 34.00 -27.74 -1.42
N GLY A 398 34.06 -27.41 -0.13
CA GLY A 398 35.02 -28.03 0.78
C GLY A 398 34.87 -29.56 0.85
N ASN A 399 33.64 -30.07 0.85
CA ASN A 399 33.42 -31.53 0.79
C ASN A 399 33.93 -32.15 -0.52
N VAL A 400 33.68 -31.53 -1.67
CA VAL A 400 34.13 -32.02 -2.99
C VAL A 400 35.66 -31.91 -3.19
N GLU A 401 36.33 -31.03 -2.45
CA GLU A 401 37.80 -30.96 -2.43
C GLU A 401 38.42 -32.05 -1.55
N LEU A 402 37.70 -32.50 -0.52
CA LEU A 402 38.13 -33.57 0.39
C LEU A 402 37.83 -34.98 -0.16
N ASP A 403 36.77 -35.11 -0.98
CA ASP A 403 36.43 -36.32 -1.76
C ASP A 403 37.28 -36.43 -3.04
#